data_AF-A0A085FTC5-F1
#
_entry.id   AF-A0A085FTC5-F1
#
_cell.length_a   1.000
_cell.length_b   1.000
_cell.length_c   1.000
_cell.angle_alpha   90.00
_cell.angle_beta   90.00
_cell.angle_gamma   90.00
#
_symmetry.space_group_name_H-M   'P 1'
#
loop_
_entity.id
_entity.type
_entity.pdbx_description
1 polymer ?
#
loop_
_entity_poly.entity_id
_entity_poly.type
_entity_poly.pdbx_seq_one_letter_code
_entity_poly.pdbx_strand_id
1 'polypeptide(L)'
;MVSYDAQPTQQADNSFIILVFSLAGWALLEAWAIIVGASWYAHALNALPGSILTVLALPRTAAGTPGKAGEAKPASRGLAWALLPVLFLFLLGALLGILFLTGALVLFGLLAACLCFAPWPRLAFTRDHVFLCSATALSGLFLPIALAYPDVNVMLFPLGCWVFWICACCALLVRADKRRRAERRAKAGRDDVATQPAAAKS
;
A
#
# COMPACT_ATOMS: atom_id res chain seq x y z
N MET A 1 14.76 -26.17 27.09
CA MET A 1 13.60 -25.29 26.84
C MET A 1 13.98 -24.39 25.68
N VAL A 2 13.47 -24.69 24.48
CA VAL A 2 13.79 -23.93 23.27
C VAL A 2 13.16 -22.56 23.42
N SER A 3 13.98 -21.51 23.49
CA SER A 3 13.53 -20.13 23.36
C SER A 3 12.78 -20.03 22.04
N TYR A 4 11.46 -19.82 22.10
CA TYR A 4 10.72 -19.26 20.97
C TYR A 4 11.19 -17.82 20.82
N ASP A 5 12.43 -17.66 20.33
CA ASP A 5 12.96 -16.36 19.95
C ASP A 5 11.96 -15.75 18.99
N ALA A 6 11.41 -14.63 19.46
CA ALA A 6 10.40 -13.82 18.83
C ALA A 6 10.50 -13.93 17.30
N GLN A 7 9.63 -14.77 16.73
CA GLN A 7 9.35 -14.72 15.30
C GLN A 7 9.05 -13.24 15.04
N PRO A 8 9.82 -12.54 14.18
CA PRO A 8 9.60 -11.14 13.91
C PRO A 8 8.14 -11.04 13.47
N THR A 9 7.30 -10.53 14.38
CA THR A 9 5.85 -10.55 14.23
C THR A 9 5.57 -9.99 12.87
N GLN A 10 5.15 -10.89 11.97
CA GLN A 10 4.78 -10.70 10.59
C GLN A 10 4.30 -9.26 10.41
N GLN A 11 5.26 -8.38 10.12
CA GLN A 11 5.05 -6.94 10.25
C GLN A 11 4.09 -6.62 9.13
N ALA A 12 2.84 -6.39 9.51
CA ALA A 12 1.71 -6.17 8.63
C ALA A 12 2.02 -4.89 7.82
N ASP A 13 2.77 -5.09 6.75
CA ASP A 13 3.37 -4.02 5.99
C ASP A 13 2.27 -3.49 5.07
N ASN A 14 1.72 -2.34 5.42
CA ASN A 14 0.77 -1.57 4.61
C ASN A 14 1.40 -1.05 3.28
N SER A 15 2.52 -1.63 2.84
CA SER A 15 3.28 -1.27 1.65
C SER A 15 2.41 -1.27 0.39
N PHE A 16 1.49 -2.24 0.27
CA PHE A 16 0.54 -2.32 -0.85
C PHE A 16 -0.31 -1.05 -1.00
N ILE A 17 -1.05 -0.65 0.05
CA ILE A 17 -1.98 0.47 -0.06
C ILE A 17 -1.25 1.81 -0.20
N ILE A 18 -0.09 1.95 0.44
CA ILE A 18 0.77 3.13 0.30
C ILE A 18 1.25 3.23 -1.14
N LEU A 19 1.68 2.11 -1.76
CA LEU A 19 2.12 2.08 -3.15
C LEU A 19 0.99 2.44 -4.12
N VAL A 20 -0.19 1.82 -3.95
CA VAL A 20 -1.36 2.10 -4.78
C VAL A 20 -1.74 3.58 -4.72
N PHE A 21 -1.85 4.17 -3.53
CA PHE A 21 -2.22 5.58 -3.38
C PHE A 21 -1.12 6.53 -3.88
N SER A 22 0.15 6.20 -3.68
CA SER A 22 1.26 7.01 -4.21
C SER A 22 1.24 7.06 -5.74
N LEU A 23 1.08 5.89 -6.38
CA LEU A 23 1.01 5.76 -7.84
C LEU A 23 -0.27 6.37 -8.41
N ALA A 24 -1.41 6.15 -7.77
CA ALA A 24 -2.69 6.73 -8.19
C ALA A 24 -2.65 8.26 -8.13
N GLY A 25 -2.14 8.82 -7.03
CA GLY A 25 -2.00 10.27 -6.88
C GLY A 25 -1.04 10.86 -7.92
N TRP A 26 0.09 10.19 -8.19
CA TRP A 26 1.01 10.60 -9.24
C TRP A 26 0.35 10.57 -10.63
N ALA A 27 -0.30 9.47 -11.00
CA ALA A 27 -0.93 9.32 -12.31
C ALA A 27 -2.09 10.31 -12.53
N LEU A 28 -2.87 10.65 -11.49
CA LEU A 28 -3.87 11.71 -11.58
C LEU A 28 -3.25 13.09 -11.82
N LEU A 29 -2.16 13.41 -11.12
CA LEU A 29 -1.46 14.69 -11.29
C LEU A 29 -0.80 14.80 -12.66
N GLU A 30 -0.23 13.71 -13.16
CA GLU A 30 0.36 13.63 -14.49
C GLU A 30 -0.71 13.78 -15.58
N ALA A 31 -1.85 13.09 -15.43
CA ALA A 31 -2.99 13.27 -16.34
C ALA A 31 -3.47 14.73 -16.36
N TRP A 32 -3.57 15.38 -15.20
CA TRP A 32 -3.89 16.80 -15.11
C TRP A 32 -2.87 17.68 -15.84
N ALA A 33 -1.58 17.45 -15.61
CA ALA A 33 -0.49 18.21 -16.24
C ALA A 33 -0.53 18.11 -17.77
N ILE A 34 -0.82 16.92 -18.31
CA ILE A 34 -1.01 16.70 -19.75
C ILE A 34 -2.22 17.51 -20.25
N ILE A 35 -3.35 17.46 -19.55
CA ILE A 35 -4.58 18.15 -19.96
C ILE A 35 -4.40 19.68 -19.99
N VAL A 36 -3.70 20.26 -19.00
CA VAL A 36 -3.47 21.71 -18.93
C VAL A 36 -2.32 22.18 -19.81
N GLY A 37 -1.64 21.28 -20.54
CA GLY A 37 -0.51 21.63 -21.40
C GLY A 37 0.71 22.13 -20.62
N ALA A 38 0.99 21.52 -19.46
CA ALA A 38 2.08 21.94 -18.59
C ALA A 38 3.46 21.78 -19.28
N SER A 39 4.44 22.56 -18.84
CA SER A 39 5.80 22.46 -19.37
C SER A 39 6.49 21.18 -18.90
N TRP A 40 7.50 20.71 -19.64
CA TRP A 40 8.30 19.53 -19.25
C TRP A 40 8.88 19.63 -17.83
N TYR A 41 9.20 20.85 -17.39
CA TYR A 41 9.69 21.12 -16.04
C TYR A 41 8.63 20.84 -14.97
N ALA A 42 7.37 21.19 -15.24
CA ALA A 42 6.26 20.87 -14.35
C ALA A 42 6.04 19.35 -14.23
N HIS A 43 6.13 18.61 -15.34
CA HIS A 43 6.11 17.13 -15.32
C HIS A 43 7.24 16.56 -14.46
N ALA A 44 8.47 17.09 -14.61
CA ALA A 44 9.60 16.66 -13.80
C ALA A 44 9.40 16.94 -12.30
N LEU A 45 8.84 18.10 -11.93
CA LEU A 45 8.52 18.42 -10.54
C LEU A 45 7.38 17.55 -9.98
N ASN A 46 6.36 17.23 -10.79
CA ASN A 46 5.24 16.38 -10.40
C ASN A 46 5.69 14.94 -10.08
N ALA A 47 6.79 14.48 -10.67
CA ALA A 47 7.36 13.17 -10.37
C ALA A 47 8.00 13.07 -8.97
N LEU A 48 8.39 14.20 -8.35
CA LEU A 48 9.10 14.18 -7.07
C LEU A 48 8.28 13.63 -5.90
N PRO A 49 7.04 14.09 -5.62
CA PRO A 49 6.29 13.59 -4.46
C PRO A 49 5.89 12.13 -4.66
N GLY A 50 5.46 11.78 -5.88
CA GLY A 50 5.10 10.41 -6.25
C GLY A 50 6.26 9.43 -6.10
N SER A 51 7.45 9.82 -6.55
CA SER A 51 8.66 8.97 -6.44
C SER A 51 9.13 8.83 -5.00
N ILE A 52 9.14 9.90 -4.20
CA ILE A 52 9.50 9.84 -2.78
C ILE A 52 8.56 8.90 -2.03
N LEU A 53 7.24 9.07 -2.19
CA LEU A 53 6.26 8.22 -1.51
C LEU A 53 6.35 6.77 -1.99
N THR A 54 6.58 6.54 -3.29
CA THR A 54 6.77 5.19 -3.85
C THR A 54 8.01 4.51 -3.28
N VAL A 55 9.15 5.22 -3.21
CA VAL A 55 10.39 4.69 -2.62
C VAL A 55 10.21 4.38 -1.13
N LEU A 56 9.46 5.20 -0.39
CA LEU A 56 9.13 4.94 1.01
C LEU A 56 8.12 3.79 1.19
N ALA A 57 7.26 3.58 0.19
CA ALA A 57 6.27 2.51 0.16
C ALA A 57 6.90 1.16 -0.16
N LEU A 58 7.98 1.14 -0.94
CA LEU A 58 8.65 -0.09 -1.33
C LEU A 58 8.98 -0.90 -0.08
N PRO A 59 8.59 -2.19 -0.04
CA PRO A 59 9.02 -3.06 1.03
C PRO A 59 10.55 -3.04 1.01
N ARG A 60 11.16 -2.55 2.10
CA ARG A 60 12.59 -2.73 2.32
C ARG A 60 12.76 -4.23 2.48
N THR A 61 13.10 -4.88 1.38
CA THR A 61 13.53 -6.27 1.37
C THR A 61 14.67 -6.34 2.37
N ALA A 62 14.38 -6.88 3.55
CA ALA A 62 15.43 -7.41 4.39
C ALA A 62 16.12 -8.46 3.52
N ALA A 63 17.32 -8.13 3.02
CA ALA A 63 18.25 -9.09 2.48
C ALA A 63 18.45 -10.16 3.55
N GLY A 64 17.79 -11.31 3.40
CA GLY A 64 17.80 -12.34 4.43
C GLY A 64 16.46 -12.98 4.69
N THR A 65 15.74 -13.38 3.64
CA THR A 65 15.23 -14.74 3.47
C THR A 65 14.38 -14.74 2.20
N PRO A 66 14.77 -15.44 1.12
CA PRO A 66 13.78 -15.95 0.18
C PRO A 66 12.93 -16.93 0.99
N GLY A 67 11.90 -16.40 1.65
CA GLY A 67 10.93 -17.18 2.40
C GLY A 67 10.17 -18.04 1.41
N LYS A 68 10.75 -19.20 1.10
CA LYS A 68 10.13 -20.33 0.42
C LYS A 68 9.09 -19.92 -0.63
N ALA A 69 9.57 -19.42 -1.77
CA ALA A 69 8.92 -19.72 -3.05
C ALA A 69 9.13 -21.21 -3.41
N GLY A 70 8.92 -22.09 -2.42
CA GLY A 70 9.25 -23.51 -2.44
C GLY A 70 8.07 -24.27 -1.85
N GLU A 71 7.34 -24.91 -2.76
CA GLU A 71 6.45 -26.04 -2.47
C GLU A 71 5.17 -25.74 -1.67
N ALA A 72 4.39 -24.76 -2.13
CA ALA A 72 2.94 -24.98 -2.05
C ALA A 72 2.61 -26.08 -3.07
N LYS A 73 2.37 -27.30 -2.58
CA LYS A 73 1.79 -28.40 -3.39
C LYS A 73 0.76 -27.82 -4.36
N PRO A 74 0.73 -28.21 -5.64
CA PRO A 74 -0.38 -27.91 -6.52
C PRO A 74 -1.59 -28.74 -6.07
N ALA A 75 -2.12 -28.44 -4.89
CA ALA A 75 -3.49 -28.76 -4.59
C ALA A 75 -4.27 -27.90 -5.57
N SER A 76 -4.91 -28.57 -6.52
CA SER A 76 -5.85 -28.12 -7.53
C SER A 76 -7.01 -27.28 -6.97
N ARG A 77 -6.70 -26.24 -6.21
CA ARG A 77 -7.63 -25.17 -5.84
C ARG A 77 -7.80 -24.35 -7.10
N GLY A 78 -8.88 -24.66 -7.82
CA GLY A 78 -9.12 -24.19 -9.19
C GLY A 78 -8.90 -22.69 -9.37
N LEU A 79 -8.54 -22.35 -10.61
CA LEU A 79 -8.31 -21.00 -11.14
C LEU A 79 -9.25 -19.92 -10.53
N ALA A 80 -10.52 -20.28 -10.27
CA ALA A 80 -11.52 -19.43 -9.62
C ALA A 80 -11.09 -18.83 -8.26
N TRP A 81 -10.40 -19.59 -7.41
CA TRP A 81 -9.94 -19.10 -6.11
C TRP A 81 -8.76 -18.13 -6.21
N ALA A 82 -7.95 -18.23 -7.27
CA ALA A 82 -6.87 -17.28 -7.56
C ALA A 82 -7.39 -15.99 -8.22
N LEU A 83 -8.46 -16.08 -9.01
CA LEU A 83 -9.07 -14.93 -9.70
C LEU A 83 -9.91 -14.05 -8.77
N LEU A 84 -10.54 -14.63 -7.74
CA LEU A 84 -11.40 -13.89 -6.80
C LEU A 84 -10.72 -12.66 -6.14
N PRO A 85 -9.49 -12.76 -5.57
CA PRO A 85 -8.83 -11.59 -4.98
C PRO A 85 -8.44 -10.53 -6.03
N VAL A 86 -8.07 -10.95 -7.24
CA VAL A 86 -7.76 -10.04 -8.35
C VAL A 86 -9.02 -9.27 -8.76
N LEU A 87 -10.13 -9.98 -8.96
CA LEU A 87 -11.42 -9.38 -9.30
C LEU A 87 -11.89 -8.42 -8.21
N PHE A 88 -11.75 -8.80 -6.93
CA PHE A 88 -12.09 -7.94 -5.81
C PHE A 88 -11.29 -6.63 -5.83
N LEU A 89 -9.96 -6.70 -6.01
CA LEU A 89 -9.11 -5.51 -6.08
C LEU A 89 -9.45 -4.62 -7.28
N PHE A 90 -9.75 -5.24 -8.42
CA PHE A 90 -10.17 -4.53 -9.62
C PHE A 90 -11.49 -3.79 -9.39
N LEU A 91 -12.52 -4.48 -8.86
CA LEU A 91 -13.82 -3.89 -8.55
C LEU A 91 -13.70 -2.78 -7.50
N LEU A 92 -12.82 -2.94 -6.51
CA LEU A 92 -12.55 -1.92 -5.52
C LEU A 92 -11.90 -0.67 -6.14
N GLY A 93 -10.95 -0.87 -7.05
CA GLY A 93 -10.38 0.22 -7.86
C GLY A 93 -11.46 0.91 -8.69
N ALA A 94 -12.29 0.14 -9.40
CA ALA A 94 -13.38 0.66 -10.23
C ALA A 94 -14.38 1.47 -9.40
N LEU A 95 -14.71 1.02 -8.19
CA LEU A 95 -15.57 1.77 -7.27
C LEU A 95 -14.96 3.12 -6.89
N LEU A 96 -13.64 3.17 -6.57
CA LEU A 96 -12.94 4.44 -6.34
C LEU A 96 -12.99 5.35 -7.56
N GLY A 97 -12.81 4.80 -8.76
CA GLY A 97 -12.86 5.56 -10.01
C GLY A 97 -14.25 6.13 -10.29
N ILE A 98 -15.31 5.37 -10.05
CA ILE A 98 -16.70 5.84 -10.19
C ILE A 98 -17.00 6.94 -9.17
N LEU A 99 -16.60 6.77 -7.90
CA LEU A 99 -16.76 7.81 -6.87
C LEU A 99 -16.01 9.10 -7.22
N PHE A 100 -14.82 8.97 -7.81
CA PHE A 100 -14.06 10.10 -8.31
C PHE A 100 -14.80 10.83 -9.44
N LEU A 101 -15.30 10.09 -10.44
CA LEU A 101 -16.03 10.64 -11.59
C LEU A 101 -17.33 11.35 -11.22
N THR A 102 -18.06 10.80 -10.25
CA THR A 102 -19.30 11.42 -9.74
C THR A 102 -19.05 12.71 -8.97
N GLY A 103 -17.79 13.09 -8.72
CA GLY A 103 -17.43 14.26 -7.93
C GLY A 103 -17.72 14.09 -6.43
N ALA A 104 -18.03 12.86 -5.98
CA ALA A 104 -18.33 12.53 -4.60
C ALA A 104 -17.05 12.47 -3.74
N LEU A 105 -16.29 13.57 -3.72
CA LEU A 105 -14.95 13.67 -3.12
C LEU A 105 -14.93 13.25 -1.64
N VAL A 106 -16.00 13.53 -0.89
CA VAL A 106 -16.12 13.12 0.52
C VAL A 106 -16.21 11.60 0.64
N LEU A 107 -17.08 10.95 -0.15
CA LEU A 107 -17.22 9.48 -0.15
C LEU A 107 -15.95 8.80 -0.67
N PHE A 108 -15.36 9.37 -1.73
CA PHE A 108 -14.07 8.93 -2.27
C PHE A 108 -12.97 8.99 -1.20
N GLY A 109 -12.84 10.11 -0.49
CA GLY A 109 -11.85 10.29 0.58
C GLY A 109 -12.10 9.39 1.79
N LEU A 110 -13.36 9.23 2.20
CA LEU A 110 -13.73 8.31 3.28
C LEU A 110 -13.40 6.87 2.90
N LEU A 111 -13.74 6.43 1.68
CA LEU A 111 -13.39 5.10 1.20
C LEU A 111 -11.87 4.90 1.18
N ALA A 112 -11.12 5.84 0.60
CA ALA A 112 -9.66 5.79 0.59
C ALA A 112 -9.07 5.71 2.01
N ALA A 113 -9.60 6.49 2.96
CA ALA A 113 -9.21 6.42 4.36
C ALA A 113 -9.54 5.07 5.00
N CYS A 114 -10.74 4.51 4.78
CA CYS A 114 -11.12 3.18 5.26
C CYS A 114 -10.16 2.10 4.73
N LEU A 115 -9.74 2.21 3.47
CA LEU A 115 -8.77 1.31 2.88
C LEU A 115 -7.39 1.40 3.54
N CYS A 116 -6.98 2.53 4.13
CA CYS A 116 -5.75 2.60 4.94
C CYS A 116 -5.81 1.73 6.20
N PHE A 117 -7.01 1.51 6.76
CA PHE A 117 -7.22 0.71 7.97
C PHE A 117 -7.50 -0.76 7.70
N ALA A 118 -7.79 -1.12 6.44
CA ALA A 118 -8.04 -2.50 6.06
C ALA A 118 -6.80 -3.37 6.33
N PRO A 119 -6.97 -4.59 6.88
CA PRO A 119 -5.87 -5.46 7.23
C PRO A 119 -5.34 -6.21 5.99
N TRP A 120 -4.84 -5.48 4.98
CA TRP A 120 -4.27 -6.04 3.74
C TRP A 120 -3.30 -7.20 3.98
N PRO A 121 -2.42 -7.16 4.99
CA PRO A 121 -1.45 -8.24 5.21
C PRO A 121 -2.08 -9.58 5.61
N ARG A 122 -3.38 -9.61 5.97
CA ARG A 122 -4.14 -10.87 6.16
C ARG A 122 -4.46 -11.56 4.84
N LEU A 123 -4.48 -10.82 3.73
CA LEU A 123 -4.64 -11.36 2.39
C LEU A 123 -3.26 -11.81 1.89
N ALA A 124 -2.98 -13.11 2.01
CA ALA A 124 -1.72 -13.72 1.58
C ALA A 124 -1.32 -13.29 0.14
N PHE A 125 -2.31 -13.20 -0.75
CA PHE A 125 -2.13 -12.75 -2.13
C PHE A 125 -1.48 -11.36 -2.26
N THR A 126 -1.89 -10.40 -1.43
CA THR A 126 -1.35 -9.03 -1.47
C THR A 126 0.07 -8.93 -0.93
N ARG A 127 0.46 -9.85 -0.03
CA ARG A 127 1.80 -9.93 0.53
C ARG A 127 2.80 -10.50 -0.47
N ASP A 128 2.39 -11.54 -1.18
CA ASP A 128 3.28 -12.29 -2.06
C ASP A 128 3.34 -11.66 -3.48
N HIS A 129 2.31 -10.92 -3.89
CA HIS A 129 2.20 -10.30 -5.21
C HIS A 129 1.85 -8.80 -5.16
N VAL A 130 2.59 -8.02 -4.37
CA VAL A 130 2.33 -6.58 -4.16
C VAL A 130 2.20 -5.79 -5.48
N PHE A 131 3.12 -5.99 -6.42
CA PHE A 131 3.11 -5.27 -7.70
C PHE A 131 1.92 -5.63 -8.59
N LEU A 132 1.61 -6.92 -8.71
CA LEU A 132 0.46 -7.40 -9.50
C LEU A 132 -0.85 -6.86 -8.92
N CYS A 133 -1.03 -6.97 -7.60
CA CYS A 133 -2.20 -6.43 -6.90
C CYS A 133 -2.33 -4.92 -7.11
N SER A 134 -1.20 -4.19 -7.10
CA SER A 134 -1.20 -2.75 -7.27
C SER A 134 -1.60 -2.37 -8.69
N ALA A 135 -1.03 -3.05 -9.69
CA ALA A 135 -1.40 -2.87 -11.09
C ALA A 135 -2.89 -3.15 -11.33
N THR A 136 -3.45 -4.20 -10.72
CA THR A 136 -4.88 -4.53 -10.81
C THR A 136 -5.78 -3.48 -10.15
N ALA A 137 -5.41 -2.98 -8.97
CA ALA A 137 -6.19 -1.93 -8.31
C ALA A 137 -6.15 -0.61 -9.10
N LEU A 138 -4.98 -0.26 -9.66
CA LEU A 138 -4.82 0.92 -10.51
C LEU A 138 -5.57 0.76 -11.83
N SER A 139 -5.54 -0.41 -12.47
CA SER A 139 -6.31 -0.63 -13.70
C SER A 139 -7.81 -0.52 -13.44
N GLY A 140 -8.28 -1.04 -12.31
CA GLY A 140 -9.66 -0.84 -11.85
C GLY A 140 -10.00 0.64 -11.69
N LEU A 141 -9.13 1.43 -11.05
CA LEU A 141 -9.31 2.87 -10.84
C LEU A 141 -9.36 3.67 -12.13
N PHE A 142 -8.40 3.46 -13.03
CA PHE A 142 -8.23 4.27 -14.22
C PHE A 142 -9.14 3.86 -15.38
N LEU A 143 -9.66 2.62 -15.39
CA LEU A 143 -10.59 2.18 -16.43
C LEU A 143 -11.85 3.07 -16.54
N PRO A 144 -12.65 3.28 -15.48
CA PRO A 144 -13.81 4.16 -15.59
C PRO A 144 -13.42 5.59 -15.92
N ILE A 145 -12.29 6.08 -15.39
CA ILE A 145 -11.78 7.44 -15.67
C ILE A 145 -11.47 7.62 -17.16
N ALA A 146 -10.83 6.63 -17.77
CA ALA A 146 -10.52 6.64 -19.20
C ALA A 146 -11.79 6.58 -20.06
N LEU A 147 -12.78 5.78 -19.65
CA LEU A 147 -14.06 5.66 -20.37
C LEU A 147 -14.92 6.93 -20.30
N ALA A 148 -14.84 7.68 -19.20
CA ALA A 148 -15.62 8.89 -18.97
C ALA A 148 -14.82 10.19 -19.20
N TYR A 149 -13.58 10.11 -19.68
CA TYR A 149 -12.64 11.23 -19.84
C TYR A 149 -13.26 12.52 -20.43
N PRO A 150 -14.11 12.48 -21.48
CA PRO A 150 -14.67 13.70 -22.11
C PRO A 150 -15.49 14.57 -21.16
N ASP A 151 -16.10 13.97 -20.14
CA ASP A 151 -17.05 14.63 -19.24
C ASP A 151 -16.42 14.95 -17.86
N VAL A 152 -15.14 14.63 -17.66
CA VAL A 152 -14.49 14.80 -16.35
C VAL A 152 -14.14 16.26 -16.12
N ASN A 153 -14.60 16.79 -14.99
CA ASN A 153 -14.12 18.08 -14.52
C ASN A 153 -12.62 18.02 -14.22
N VAL A 154 -11.83 18.76 -14.99
CA VAL A 154 -10.36 18.78 -14.91
C VAL A 154 -9.84 19.16 -13.51
N MET A 155 -10.61 19.89 -12.71
CA MET A 155 -10.24 20.24 -11.33
C MET A 155 -10.32 19.06 -10.36
N LEU A 156 -10.97 17.95 -10.72
CA LEU A 156 -11.04 16.75 -9.88
C LEU A 156 -9.68 16.06 -9.76
N PHE A 157 -8.87 16.06 -10.82
CA PHE A 157 -7.57 15.38 -10.84
C PHE A 157 -6.61 15.83 -9.72
N PRO A 158 -6.32 17.14 -9.54
CA PRO A 158 -5.46 17.58 -8.45
C PRO A 158 -6.10 17.30 -7.07
N LEU A 159 -7.42 17.40 -6.93
CA LEU A 159 -8.12 17.09 -5.67
C LEU A 159 -8.00 15.60 -5.31
N GLY A 160 -8.22 14.71 -6.27
CA GLY A 160 -8.07 13.27 -6.08
C GLY A 160 -6.63 12.87 -5.77
N CYS A 161 -5.66 13.52 -6.42
CA CYS A 161 -4.24 13.39 -6.10
C CYS A 161 -3.96 13.70 -4.62
N TRP A 162 -4.42 14.86 -4.13
CA TRP A 162 -4.24 15.26 -2.74
C TRP A 162 -4.85 14.27 -1.75
N VAL A 163 -6.06 13.77 -2.02
CA VAL A 163 -6.70 12.76 -1.18
C VAL A 163 -5.83 11.51 -1.08
N PHE A 164 -5.37 10.96 -2.21
CA PHE A 164 -4.51 9.77 -2.20
C PHE A 164 -3.19 10.01 -1.46
N TRP A 165 -2.53 11.14 -1.69
CA TRP A 165 -1.26 11.44 -1.01
C TRP A 165 -1.42 11.67 0.50
N ILE A 166 -2.48 12.34 0.94
CA ILE A 166 -2.78 12.46 2.37
C ILE A 166 -3.00 11.08 2.99
N CYS A 167 -3.79 10.22 2.34
CA CYS A 167 -4.00 8.84 2.79
C CYS A 167 -2.69 8.02 2.82
N ALA A 168 -1.84 8.15 1.81
CA ALA A 168 -0.53 7.50 1.76
C ALA A 168 0.39 7.98 2.89
N CYS A 169 0.45 9.28 3.14
CA CYS A 169 1.20 9.88 4.25
C CYS A 169 0.68 9.39 5.61
N CYS A 170 -0.64 9.37 5.83
CA CYS A 170 -1.24 8.83 7.04
C CYS A 170 -0.88 7.35 7.25
N ALA A 171 -0.98 6.53 6.20
CA ALA A 171 -0.59 5.13 6.27
C ALA A 171 0.91 4.93 6.56
N LEU A 172 1.78 5.78 6.00
CA LEU A 172 3.22 5.81 6.29
C LEU A 172 3.50 6.19 7.75
N LEU A 173 2.82 7.20 8.29
CA LEU A 173 2.96 7.61 9.70
C LEU A 173 2.54 6.49 10.65
N VAL A 174 1.42 5.82 10.38
CA VAL A 174 0.96 4.67 11.16
C VAL A 174 1.98 3.52 11.10
N ARG A 175 2.56 3.26 9.93
CA ARG A 175 3.63 2.26 9.76
C ARG A 175 4.87 2.63 10.57
N ALA A 176 5.29 3.90 10.52
CA ALA A 176 6.46 4.40 11.23
C ALA A 176 6.29 4.33 12.76
N ASP A 177 5.12 4.70 13.28
CA ASP A 177 4.82 4.62 14.70
C ASP A 177 4.80 3.17 15.20
N LYS A 178 4.13 2.26 14.47
CA LYS A 178 4.16 0.82 14.79
C LYS A 178 5.58 0.26 14.83
N ARG A 179 6.41 0.63 13.86
CA ARG A 179 7.83 0.24 13.82
C ARG A 179 8.60 0.75 15.05
N ARG A 180 8.45 2.04 15.38
CA ARG A 180 9.11 2.63 16.57
C ARG A 180 8.69 1.95 17.87
N ARG A 181 7.40 1.61 18.01
CA ARG A 181 6.89 0.87 19.19
C ARG A 181 7.48 -0.55 19.28
N ALA A 182 7.59 -1.24 18.15
CA ALA A 182 8.23 -2.56 18.11
C ALA A 182 9.71 -2.50 18.49
N GLU A 183 10.46 -1.53 17.96
CA GLU A 183 11.87 -1.31 18.31
C GLU A 183 12.06 -0.99 19.80
N ARG A 184 11.17 -0.18 20.41
CA ARG A 184 11.20 0.10 21.86
C ARG A 184 10.94 -1.14 22.71
N ARG A 185 9.97 -1.98 22.33
CA ARG A 185 9.67 -3.24 23.03
C ARG A 185 10.81 -4.24 22.93
N ALA A 186 11.45 -4.34 21.76
CA ALA A 186 12.59 -5.22 21.55
C ALA A 186 13.81 -4.79 22.37
N LYS A 187 14.03 -3.49 22.57
CA LYS A 187 15.08 -2.96 23.46
C LYS A 187 14.77 -3.26 24.93
N ALA A 188 13.56 -2.96 25.40
CA ALA A 188 13.16 -3.23 26.77
C ALA A 188 13.29 -4.72 27.14
N GLY A 189 12.82 -5.63 26.28
CA GLY A 189 12.97 -7.07 26.52
C GLY A 189 14.42 -7.56 26.49
N ARG A 190 15.33 -6.88 25.79
CA ARG A 190 16.77 -7.20 25.82
C ARG A 190 17.43 -6.74 27.12
N ASP A 191 17.05 -5.56 27.60
CA ASP A 191 17.57 -4.99 28.85
C ASP A 191 17.10 -5.84 30.04
N ASP A 192 15.84 -6.29 30.05
CA ASP A 192 15.28 -7.19 31.07
C ASP A 192 16.06 -8.52 31.18
N VAL A 193 16.43 -9.12 30.04
CA VAL A 193 17.24 -10.36 29.97
C VAL A 193 18.68 -10.11 30.43
N ALA A 194 19.26 -8.94 30.13
CA ALA A 194 20.60 -8.58 30.58
C ALA A 194 20.67 -8.29 32.09
N THR A 195 19.57 -7.86 32.71
CA THR A 195 19.47 -7.61 34.15
C THR A 195 19.06 -8.82 34.99
N GLN A 196 18.71 -9.97 34.40
CA GLN A 196 18.56 -11.20 35.19
C GLN A 196 19.93 -11.60 35.73
N PRO A 197 20.18 -11.49 37.05
CA PRO A 197 21.45 -11.90 37.62
C PRO A 197 21.62 -13.40 37.37
N ALA A 198 22.86 -13.83 37.19
CA ALA A 198 23.28 -15.22 37.07
C ALA A 198 23.05 -16.04 38.38
N ALA A 199 21.92 -15.82 39.07
CA ALA A 199 21.49 -16.51 40.27
C ALA A 199 20.75 -17.80 39.91
N ALA A 200 21.39 -18.68 39.15
CA ALA A 200 20.90 -20.04 38.90
C ALA A 200 22.03 -20.97 38.45
N LYS A 201 23.19 -20.90 39.12
CA LYS A 201 24.22 -21.96 39.10
C LYS A 201 24.87 -22.03 40.48
N SER A 202 24.14 -22.56 41.45
CA SER A 202 24.70 -23.14 42.68
C SER A 202 23.97 -24.43 42.96
#